data_AF-A0A843HDH1-F1
#
_entry.id   AF-A0A843HDH1-F1
#
_cell.length_a   1.000
_cell.length_b   1.000
_cell.length_c   1.000
_cell.angle_alpha   90.00
_cell.angle_beta   90.00
_cell.angle_gamma   90.00
#
_symmetry.space_group_name_H-M   'P 1'
#
loop_
_entity.id
_entity.type
_entity.pdbx_description
1 polymer ?
#
loop_
_entity_poly.entity_id
_entity_poly.type
_entity_poly.pdbx_seq_one_letter_code
_entity_poly.pdbx_strand_id
1 'polypeptide(L)'
;MNLEALLDVIGCKTRRDILALLTEEPRFVSQLSEQLDVGQKAIIGHLKAMEELGLINPTYQKIERGRPRKYYEISQGVEIKIFIKPDTIKMHMVGEEFTELYNIEERLIRGDEDAIDDLKVLITKYKNAQRYAEDILSQVENPEKQKSKTIITDIRKTKAIPEFNVKN
;
A
#
# COMPACT_ATOMS: atom_id res chain seq x y z
N MET A 1 -0.92 3.79 -8.42
CA MET A 1 -2.25 4.24 -8.89
C MET A 1 -2.05 5.47 -9.77
N ASN A 2 -2.77 5.62 -10.89
CA ASN A 2 -2.69 6.82 -11.73
C ASN A 2 -3.70 7.88 -11.21
N LEU A 3 -3.26 9.14 -11.06
CA LEU A 3 -4.07 10.20 -10.45
C LEU A 3 -5.29 10.61 -11.29
N GLU A 4 -5.11 10.77 -12.60
CA GLU A 4 -6.21 11.14 -13.51
C GLU A 4 -7.29 10.05 -13.50
N ALA A 5 -6.87 8.79 -13.63
CA ALA A 5 -7.79 7.66 -13.61
C ALA A 5 -8.51 7.52 -12.25
N LEU A 6 -7.82 7.83 -11.15
CA LEU A 6 -8.43 7.89 -9.82
C LEU A 6 -9.51 8.97 -9.74
N LEU A 7 -9.21 10.19 -10.22
CA LEU A 7 -10.16 11.30 -10.26
C LEU A 7 -11.38 10.96 -11.13
N ASP A 8 -11.20 10.29 -12.27
CA ASP A 8 -12.29 9.83 -13.13
C ASP A 8 -13.19 8.79 -12.42
N VAL A 9 -12.58 7.95 -11.59
CA VAL A 9 -13.30 6.95 -10.80
C VAL A 9 -14.09 7.60 -9.66
N ILE A 10 -13.46 8.45 -8.83
CA ILE A 10 -14.14 9.10 -7.71
C ILE A 10 -15.06 10.25 -8.15
N GLY A 11 -14.89 10.79 -9.37
CA GLY A 11 -15.76 11.84 -9.92
C GLY A 11 -17.22 11.38 -10.09
N CYS A 12 -17.44 10.07 -10.26
CA CYS A 12 -18.78 9.50 -10.38
C CYS A 12 -19.47 9.38 -9.01
N LYS A 13 -20.66 9.99 -8.88
CA LYS A 13 -21.47 9.93 -7.65
C LYS A 13 -21.73 8.49 -7.19
N THR A 14 -22.22 7.61 -8.06
CA THR A 14 -22.51 6.21 -7.73
C THR A 14 -21.28 5.46 -7.22
N ARG A 15 -20.09 5.73 -7.78
CA ARG A 15 -18.85 5.12 -7.31
C ARG A 15 -18.49 5.62 -5.90
N ARG A 16 -18.67 6.91 -5.61
CA ARG A 16 -18.51 7.45 -4.26
C ARG A 16 -19.50 6.85 -3.26
N ASP A 17 -20.74 6.67 -3.67
CA ASP A 17 -21.77 6.06 -2.82
C ASP A 17 -21.44 4.57 -2.55
N ILE A 18 -20.94 3.83 -3.54
CA ILE A 18 -20.41 2.48 -3.33
C ILE A 18 -19.24 2.49 -2.34
N LEU A 19 -18.24 3.36 -2.54
CA LEU A 19 -17.09 3.44 -1.62
C LEU A 19 -17.53 3.77 -0.19
N ALA A 20 -18.49 4.68 -0.02
CA ALA A 20 -19.05 4.99 1.29
C ALA A 20 -19.66 3.75 1.96
N LEU A 21 -20.47 2.98 1.23
CA LEU A 21 -21.03 1.73 1.75
C LEU A 21 -19.96 0.68 2.10
N LEU A 22 -18.86 0.63 1.34
CA LEU A 22 -17.73 -0.28 1.60
C LEU A 22 -16.85 0.17 2.78
N THR A 23 -16.92 1.43 3.21
CA THR A 23 -16.22 1.91 4.42
C THR A 23 -16.87 1.41 5.70
N GLU A 24 -18.15 1.05 5.65
CA GLU A 24 -18.89 0.51 6.81
C GLU A 24 -18.60 -0.98 7.02
N GLU A 25 -18.68 -1.77 5.95
CA GLU A 25 -18.42 -3.21 5.97
C GLU A 25 -18.18 -3.74 4.53
N PRO A 26 -17.54 -4.91 4.35
CA PRO A 26 -17.46 -5.56 3.05
C PRO A 26 -18.87 -5.91 2.52
N ARG A 27 -19.16 -5.58 1.26
CA ARG A 27 -20.48 -5.83 0.64
C ARG A 27 -20.38 -6.61 -0.66
N PHE A 28 -21.45 -7.31 -1.02
CA PHE A 28 -21.58 -7.97 -2.33
C PHE A 28 -22.53 -7.20 -3.27
N VAL A 29 -22.44 -7.52 -4.57
CA VAL A 29 -23.11 -6.78 -5.66
C VAL A 29 -24.59 -6.51 -5.41
N SER A 30 -25.36 -7.50 -4.96
CA SER A 30 -26.80 -7.30 -4.81
C SER A 30 -27.17 -6.44 -3.60
N GLN A 31 -26.36 -6.42 -2.53
CA GLN A 31 -26.57 -5.47 -1.41
C GLN A 31 -26.37 -4.03 -1.88
N LEU A 32 -25.27 -3.78 -2.61
CA LEU A 32 -24.97 -2.46 -3.17
C LEU A 32 -26.06 -2.04 -4.17
N SER A 33 -26.54 -2.97 -4.99
CA SER A 33 -27.61 -2.75 -5.95
C SER A 33 -28.92 -2.34 -5.28
N GLU A 34 -29.30 -3.03 -4.20
CA GLU A 34 -30.52 -2.76 -3.44
C GLU A 34 -30.43 -1.44 -2.66
N GLN A 35 -29.31 -1.19 -1.97
CA GLN A 35 -29.12 0.03 -1.18
C GLN A 35 -29.03 1.30 -2.02
N LEU A 36 -28.46 1.22 -3.23
CA LEU A 36 -28.27 2.37 -4.12
C LEU A 36 -29.37 2.53 -5.17
N ASP A 37 -30.33 1.60 -5.27
CA ASP A 37 -31.32 1.51 -6.35
C ASP A 37 -30.68 1.57 -7.75
N VAL A 38 -29.58 0.83 -7.92
CA VAL A 38 -28.82 0.75 -9.18
C VAL A 38 -28.76 -0.70 -9.63
N GLY A 39 -29.06 -0.96 -10.90
CA GLY A 39 -29.05 -2.33 -11.44
C GLY A 39 -27.70 -3.04 -11.27
N GLN A 40 -27.74 -4.33 -10.92
CA GLN A 40 -26.53 -5.13 -10.62
C GLN A 40 -25.46 -5.09 -11.72
N LYS A 41 -25.86 -5.05 -13.00
CA LYS A 41 -24.91 -4.94 -14.12
C LYS A 41 -24.10 -3.65 -14.07
N ALA A 42 -24.71 -2.53 -13.68
CA ALA A 42 -24.03 -1.25 -13.52
C ALA A 42 -23.11 -1.28 -12.29
N ILE A 43 -23.57 -1.83 -11.16
CA ILE A 43 -22.74 -2.03 -9.96
C ILE A 43 -21.48 -2.85 -10.29
N ILE A 44 -21.61 -3.95 -11.04
CA ILE A 44 -20.45 -4.75 -11.48
C ILE A 44 -19.47 -3.90 -12.30
N GLY A 45 -19.97 -3.05 -13.20
CA GLY A 45 -19.14 -2.14 -13.98
C GLY A 45 -18.40 -1.11 -13.11
N HIS A 46 -19.07 -0.55 -12.10
CA HIS A 46 -18.45 0.37 -11.15
C HIS A 46 -17.36 -0.32 -10.31
N LEU A 47 -17.67 -1.49 -9.74
CA LEU A 47 -16.74 -2.27 -8.94
C LEU A 47 -15.50 -2.68 -9.76
N LYS A 48 -15.69 -3.11 -11.01
CA LYS A 48 -14.58 -3.46 -11.90
C LYS A 48 -13.63 -2.28 -12.12
N ALA A 49 -14.16 -1.08 -12.38
CA ALA A 49 -13.33 0.11 -12.55
C ALA A 49 -12.55 0.49 -11.28
N MET A 50 -13.14 0.29 -10.09
CA MET A 50 -12.47 0.54 -8.81
C MET A 50 -11.43 -0.54 -8.47
N GLU A 51 -11.72 -1.80 -8.81
CA GLU A 51 -10.82 -2.95 -8.66
C GLU A 51 -9.58 -2.80 -9.56
N GLU A 52 -9.77 -2.37 -10.81
CA GLU A 52 -8.67 -2.11 -11.76
C GLU A 52 -7.70 -1.02 -11.29
N LEU A 53 -8.18 -0.05 -10.51
CA LEU A 53 -7.34 0.97 -9.86
C LEU A 53 -6.70 0.50 -8.55
N GLY A 54 -7.13 -0.65 -8.02
CA GLY A 54 -6.72 -1.14 -6.72
C GLY A 54 -7.23 -0.28 -5.56
N LEU A 55 -8.43 0.31 -5.68
CA LEU A 55 -9.15 0.97 -4.59
C LEU A 55 -9.95 -0.01 -3.73
N ILE A 56 -10.36 -1.11 -4.35
CA ILE A 56 -11.11 -2.19 -3.68
C ILE A 56 -10.50 -3.52 -4.05
N ASN A 57 -10.59 -4.48 -3.14
CA ASN A 57 -10.18 -5.86 -3.37
C ASN A 57 -11.38 -6.80 -3.26
N PRO A 58 -11.42 -7.85 -4.10
CA PRO A 58 -12.41 -8.89 -3.96
C PRO A 58 -11.98 -9.93 -2.92
N THR A 59 -12.88 -10.31 -2.03
CA THR A 59 -12.68 -11.44 -1.11
C THR A 59 -13.79 -12.48 -1.28
N TYR A 60 -13.43 -13.76 -1.20
CA TYR A 60 -14.41 -14.84 -1.27
C TYR A 60 -14.66 -15.38 0.12
N GLN A 61 -15.89 -15.17 0.61
CA GLN A 61 -16.29 -15.66 1.92
C GLN A 61 -17.13 -16.94 1.76
N LYS A 62 -16.82 -17.93 2.61
CA LYS A 62 -17.63 -19.15 2.72
C LYS A 62 -18.96 -18.79 3.37
N ILE A 63 -20.04 -19.28 2.80
CA ILE A 63 -21.39 -19.17 3.34
C ILE A 63 -21.87 -20.54 3.80
N GLU A 64 -22.76 -20.60 4.79
CA GLU A 64 -23.22 -21.86 5.40
C GLU A 64 -23.84 -22.84 4.40
N ARG A 65 -24.49 -22.30 3.35
CA ARG A 65 -25.10 -23.08 2.27
C ARG A 65 -24.89 -22.41 0.93
N GLY A 66 -24.38 -23.18 -0.04
CA GLY A 66 -24.20 -22.74 -1.43
C GLY A 66 -22.76 -22.39 -1.79
N ARG A 67 -22.58 -21.78 -2.96
CA ARG A 67 -21.27 -21.38 -3.49
C ARG A 67 -20.71 -20.18 -2.71
N PRO A 68 -19.38 -20.09 -2.50
CA PRO A 68 -18.74 -18.92 -1.91
C PRO A 68 -19.19 -17.63 -2.58
N ARG A 69 -19.37 -16.58 -1.77
CA ARG A 69 -19.86 -15.27 -2.24
C ARG A 69 -18.71 -14.28 -2.33
N LYS A 70 -18.67 -13.53 -3.43
CA LYS A 70 -17.66 -12.49 -3.69
C LYS A 70 -18.08 -11.19 -3.01
N TYR A 71 -17.32 -10.77 -2.02
CA TYR A 71 -17.41 -9.50 -1.32
C TYR A 71 -16.34 -8.54 -1.86
N TYR A 72 -16.58 -7.25 -1.66
CA TYR A 72 -15.63 -6.19 -1.97
C TYR A 72 -15.37 -5.40 -0.70
N GLU A 73 -14.13 -4.98 -0.51
CA GLU A 73 -13.67 -4.16 0.61
C GLU A 73 -12.66 -3.12 0.12
N ILE A 74 -12.49 -2.03 0.86
CA ILE A 74 -11.45 -1.04 0.57
C ILE A 74 -10.07 -1.69 0.72
N SER A 75 -9.24 -1.58 -0.31
CA SER A 75 -7.91 -2.21 -0.35
C SER A 75 -6.83 -1.37 0.38
N GLN A 76 -6.90 -0.05 0.23
CA GLN A 76 -5.95 0.91 0.77
C GLN A 76 -6.59 2.28 0.92
N GLY A 77 -6.12 3.07 1.89
CA GLY A 77 -6.47 4.49 2.00
C GLY A 77 -5.79 5.29 0.89
N VAL A 78 -6.50 6.29 0.35
CA VAL A 78 -5.94 7.22 -0.64
C VAL A 78 -6.29 8.65 -0.24
N GLU A 79 -5.29 9.51 -0.16
CA GLU A 79 -5.46 10.94 0.08
C GLU A 79 -5.06 11.73 -1.18
N ILE A 80 -5.93 12.66 -1.59
CA ILE A 80 -5.65 13.57 -2.71
C ILE A 80 -5.80 14.99 -2.20
N LYS A 81 -4.76 15.80 -2.36
CA LYS A 81 -4.80 17.24 -2.10
C LYS A 81 -4.89 17.99 -3.42
N ILE A 82 -5.91 18.82 -3.55
CA ILE A 82 -6.19 19.61 -4.74
C ILE A 82 -6.09 21.10 -4.38
N PHE A 83 -5.21 21.82 -5.05
CA PHE A 83 -4.99 23.24 -4.90
C PHE A 83 -5.43 23.95 -6.17
N ILE A 84 -6.32 24.91 -6.03
CA ILE A 84 -6.85 25.70 -7.13
C ILE A 84 -6.54 27.16 -6.83
N LYS A 85 -5.73 27.79 -7.68
CA LYS A 85 -5.42 29.22 -7.69
C LYS A 85 -5.81 29.79 -9.07
N PRO A 86 -6.02 31.12 -9.22
CA PRO A 86 -6.46 31.71 -10.48
C PRO A 86 -5.61 31.37 -11.72
N ASP A 87 -4.34 31.00 -11.53
CA ASP A 87 -3.35 30.71 -12.57
C ASP A 87 -2.84 29.26 -12.56
N THR A 88 -3.22 28.44 -11.57
CA THR A 88 -2.70 27.08 -11.45
C THR A 88 -3.67 26.12 -10.76
N ILE A 89 -3.69 24.88 -11.25
CA ILE A 89 -4.29 23.74 -10.55
C ILE A 89 -3.15 22.77 -10.24
N LYS A 90 -2.95 22.48 -8.97
CA LYS A 90 -2.00 21.47 -8.50
C LYS A 90 -2.73 20.34 -7.80
N MET A 91 -2.32 19.11 -8.07
CA MET A 91 -2.92 17.93 -7.47
C MET A 91 -1.81 17.00 -6.99
N HIS A 92 -1.90 16.57 -5.74
CA HIS A 92 -0.93 15.71 -5.11
C HIS A 92 -1.66 14.51 -4.54
N MET A 93 -1.38 13.31 -5.06
CA MET A 93 -1.74 12.08 -4.36
C MET A 93 -0.72 11.89 -3.25
N VAL A 94 -1.19 11.97 -2.03
CA VAL A 94 -0.37 11.78 -0.85
C VAL A 94 -0.47 10.30 -0.51
N GLY A 95 0.57 9.54 -0.82
CA GLY A 95 0.95 8.49 0.12
C GLY A 95 1.48 9.18 1.37
N GLU A 96 1.20 8.65 2.58
CA GLU A 96 1.64 9.25 3.86
C GLU A 96 3.12 9.71 3.81
N GLU A 97 3.93 8.93 3.10
CA GLU A 97 5.36 9.07 2.90
C GLU A 97 5.80 10.40 2.28
N PHE A 98 4.94 11.12 1.55
CA PHE A 98 5.28 12.34 0.80
C PHE A 98 4.64 13.62 1.33
N THR A 99 3.90 13.55 2.44
CA THR A 99 3.25 14.72 3.05
C THR A 99 4.24 15.83 3.40
N GLU A 100 5.39 15.45 3.96
CA GLU A 100 6.45 16.39 4.37
C GLU A 100 7.01 17.15 3.16
N LEU A 101 7.18 16.47 2.03
CA LEU A 101 7.71 17.06 0.80
C LEU A 101 6.77 18.12 0.24
N TYR A 102 5.47 17.83 0.26
CA TYR A 102 4.45 18.75 -0.23
C TYR A 102 4.39 20.06 0.59
N ASN A 103 4.46 19.94 1.91
CA ASN A 103 4.44 21.11 2.80
C ASN A 103 5.66 22.01 2.58
N ILE A 104 6.83 21.42 2.32
CA ILE A 104 8.06 22.15 2.00
C ILE A 104 7.92 22.86 0.64
N GLU A 105 7.35 22.19 -0.37
CA GLU A 105 7.10 22.80 -1.69
C GLU A 105 6.23 24.06 -1.58
N GLU A 106 5.11 24.01 -0.85
CA GLU A 106 4.22 25.16 -0.67
C GLU A 106 4.90 26.33 0.05
N ARG A 107 5.79 26.05 1.01
CA ARG A 107 6.58 27.08 1.71
C ARG A 107 7.57 27.75 0.75
N LEU A 108 8.29 26.95 -0.05
CA LEU A 108 9.21 27.46 -1.07
C LEU A 108 8.49 28.33 -2.11
N ILE A 109 7.31 27.93 -2.58
CA ILE A 109 6.49 28.72 -3.52
C ILE A 109 6.11 30.08 -2.93
N ARG A 110 5.94 30.16 -1.61
CA ARG A 110 5.62 31.41 -0.90
C ARG A 110 6.85 32.25 -0.58
N GLY A 111 8.05 31.79 -0.98
CA GLY A 111 9.31 32.50 -0.75
C GLY A 111 9.92 32.28 0.64
N ASP A 112 9.52 31.23 1.36
CA ASP A 112 10.16 30.84 2.62
C ASP A 112 11.52 30.18 2.34
N GLU A 113 12.60 30.92 2.55
CA GLU A 113 13.97 30.44 2.31
C GLU A 113 14.40 29.35 3.30
N ASP A 114 13.86 29.31 4.53
CA ASP A 114 14.20 28.29 5.53
C ASP A 114 13.73 26.90 5.10
N ALA A 115 12.70 26.83 4.26
CA ALA A 115 12.21 25.59 3.68
C ALA A 115 13.25 24.89 2.78
N ILE A 116 14.30 25.59 2.33
CA ILE A 116 15.41 25.00 1.56
C ILE A 116 16.19 24.00 2.41
N ASP A 117 16.46 24.34 3.67
CA ASP A 117 17.21 23.45 4.55
C ASP A 117 16.36 22.27 5.00
N ASP A 118 15.07 22.49 5.27
CA ASP A 118 14.11 21.41 5.51
C ASP A 118 14.06 20.43 4.33
N LEU A 119 14.09 20.93 3.08
CA LEU A 119 14.13 20.09 1.89
C LEU A 119 15.40 19.24 1.84
N LYS A 120 16.57 19.81 2.17
CA LYS A 120 17.85 19.07 2.19
C LYS A 120 17.83 17.95 3.24
N VAL A 121 17.27 18.21 4.42
CA VAL A 121 17.10 17.20 5.47
C VAL A 121 16.20 16.07 4.96
N LEU A 122 15.07 16.42 4.34
CA LEU A 122 14.12 15.43 3.83
C LEU A 122 14.72 14.58 2.69
N ILE A 123 15.50 15.19 1.79
CA ILE A 123 16.25 14.46 0.74
C ILE A 123 17.21 13.45 1.38
N THR A 124 17.88 13.82 2.47
CA THR A 124 18.80 12.93 3.17
C THR A 124 18.06 11.75 3.82
N LYS A 125 16.90 12.01 4.45
CA LYS A 125 16.01 11.00 5.02
C LYS A 125 15.60 9.97 3.96
N TYR A 126 15.12 10.41 2.79
CA TYR A 126 14.71 9.50 1.72
C TYR A 126 15.89 8.72 1.10
N LYS A 127 17.07 9.33 0.96
CA LYS A 127 18.27 8.61 0.50
C LYS A 127 18.66 7.46 1.44
N ASN A 128 18.53 7.67 2.75
CA ASN A 128 18.83 6.62 3.72
C ASN A 128 17.79 5.48 3.66
N ALA A 129 16.51 5.82 3.51
CA ALA A 129 15.44 4.84 3.32
C ALA A 129 15.66 4.01 2.05
N GLN A 130 16.05 4.66 0.94
CA GLN A 130 16.38 3.99 -0.31
C GLN A 130 17.52 2.99 -0.14
N ARG A 131 18.64 3.40 0.47
CA ARG A 131 19.79 2.49 0.72
C ARG A 131 19.38 1.27 1.54
N TYR A 132 18.56 1.49 2.57
CA TYR A 132 18.07 0.39 3.39
C TYR A 132 17.20 -0.60 2.60
N ALA A 133 16.32 -0.10 1.72
CA ALA A 133 15.52 -0.95 0.84
C ALA A 133 16.41 -1.74 -0.15
N GLU A 134 17.43 -1.12 -0.72
CA GLU A 134 18.42 -1.76 -1.58
C GLU A 134 19.22 -2.85 -0.84
N ASP A 135 19.59 -2.60 0.42
CA ASP A 135 20.26 -3.59 1.28
C ASP A 135 19.37 -4.80 1.56
N ILE A 136 18.07 -4.60 1.79
CA ILE A 136 17.10 -5.69 1.95
C ILE A 136 17.00 -6.50 0.65
N LEU A 137 16.86 -5.82 -0.49
CA LEU A 137 16.75 -6.48 -1.80
C LEU A 137 18.01 -7.32 -2.10
N SER A 138 19.20 -6.75 -1.86
CA SER A 138 20.46 -7.48 -2.05
C SER A 138 20.56 -8.71 -1.14
N GLN A 139 19.94 -8.73 0.03
CA GLN A 139 19.93 -9.89 0.92
C GLN A 139 19.05 -11.02 0.37
N VAL A 140 17.90 -10.67 -0.22
CA VAL A 140 16.98 -11.63 -0.82
C VAL A 140 17.56 -12.21 -2.13
N GLU A 141 18.20 -11.38 -2.95
CA GLU A 141 18.76 -11.79 -4.24
C GLU A 141 20.09 -12.56 -4.11
N ASN A 142 20.86 -12.34 -3.04
CA ASN A 142 22.17 -12.98 -2.82
C ASN A 142 22.30 -13.62 -1.42
N PRO A 143 21.58 -14.72 -1.15
CA PRO A 143 21.55 -15.35 0.18
C PRO A 143 22.92 -15.92 0.63
N GLU A 144 23.85 -16.18 -0.29
CA GLU A 144 25.20 -16.69 0.01
C GLU A 144 26.09 -15.66 0.77
N LYS A 145 25.79 -14.35 0.72
CA LYS A 145 26.57 -13.30 1.42
C LYS A 145 26.38 -13.31 2.95
N GLN A 146 25.38 -14.03 3.48
CA GLN A 146 25.12 -14.11 4.92
C GLN A 146 25.97 -15.15 5.66
N LYS A 147 26.48 -16.20 5.00
CA LYS A 147 27.24 -17.27 5.68
C LYS A 147 28.51 -16.79 6.38
N SER A 148 29.01 -15.60 6.04
CA SER A 148 30.26 -15.06 6.60
C SER A 148 30.09 -14.08 7.76
N LYS A 149 28.87 -13.69 8.15
CA LYS A 149 28.65 -12.67 9.21
C LYS A 149 27.96 -13.16 10.48
N THR A 150 27.58 -14.44 10.58
CA THR A 150 27.18 -15.02 11.87
C THR A 150 28.36 -15.73 12.51
N ILE A 151 29.18 -14.98 13.24
CA ILE A 151 30.01 -15.53 14.31
C ILE A 151 29.03 -15.98 15.41
N ILE A 152 29.23 -17.18 15.97
CA ILE A 152 28.38 -17.95 16.92
C ILE A 152 27.37 -18.84 16.15
N THR A 153 27.58 -20.14 15.98
CA THR A 153 27.83 -21.16 17.01
C THR A 153 28.84 -22.23 16.57
N ASP A 154 30.05 -22.16 17.13
CA ASP A 154 30.91 -23.31 17.36
C ASP A 154 30.37 -24.04 18.60
N ILE A 155 29.44 -24.99 18.43
CA ILE A 155 28.95 -25.88 19.52
C ILE A 155 29.40 -27.33 19.30
N ARG A 156 30.20 -27.62 18.27
CA ARG A 156 30.70 -29.00 18.01
C ARG A 156 32.20 -29.19 18.30
N LYS A 157 32.87 -28.23 18.94
CA LYS A 157 34.27 -28.36 19.37
C LYS A 157 34.45 -28.13 20.87
N THR A 158 33.73 -28.91 21.68
CA THR A 158 34.14 -29.17 23.07
C THR A 158 34.27 -30.68 23.23
N LYS A 159 35.50 -31.12 23.55
CA LYS A 159 35.96 -32.51 23.62
C LYS A 159 35.19 -33.36 24.64
N ALA A 160 35.20 -34.67 24.34
CA ALA A 160 35.22 -35.83 25.25
C ALA A 160 33.87 -36.48 25.61
N ILE A 161 33.52 -37.56 24.88
CA ILE A 161 33.09 -38.83 25.49
C ILE A 161 33.74 -39.98 24.69
N PRO A 162 34.37 -41.00 25.33
CA PRO A 162 35.17 -42.03 24.65
C PRO A 162 34.31 -43.07 23.92
N GLU A 163 34.87 -43.65 22.86
CA GLU A 163 34.33 -44.77 22.10
C GLU A 163 34.01 -45.97 23.01
N PHE A 164 32.72 -46.32 23.14
CA PHE A 164 32.31 -47.58 23.76
C PHE A 164 32.19 -48.64 22.66
N ASN A 165 33.15 -49.56 22.67
CA ASN A 165 33.27 -50.70 21.77
C ASN A 165 32.32 -51.80 22.23
N VAL A 166 31.34 -52.18 21.41
CA VAL A 166 30.59 -53.44 21.58
C VAL A 166 31.02 -54.38 20.46
N LYS A 167 31.83 -55.36 20.84
CA LYS A 167 32.11 -56.56 20.05
C LYS A 167 30.81 -57.39 19.90
N ASN A 168 30.65 -57.96 18.71
CA ASN A 168 29.75 -59.05 18.27
C ASN A 168 28.80 -59.65 19.32
#